data_AF-A0AAN7AZ44-F1
#
_entry.id   AF-A0AAN7AZ44-F1
#
_cell.length_a   1.000
_cell.length_b   1.000
_cell.length_c   1.000
_cell.angle_alpha   90.00
_cell.angle_beta   90.00
_cell.angle_gamma   90.00
#
_symmetry.space_group_name_H-M   'P 1'
#
loop_
_entity.id
_entity.type
_entity.pdbx_description
1 polymer ?
#
loop_
_entity_poly.entity_id
_entity_poly.type
_entity_poly.pdbx_seq_one_letter_code
_entity_poly.pdbx_strand_id
1 'polypeptide(L)' 'ERYVYSLGKDKTWIICNGRNLIWLPPEYRPSCSAVQGRMVSIGCTSGRVFTVGFSCDV' A
#
# COMPACT_ATOMS: atom_id res chain seq x y z
N GLU A 1 -15.74 -12.15 2.78
CA GLU A 1 -14.47 -12.12 3.53
C GLU A 1 -13.95 -10.69 3.59
N ARG A 2 -13.34 -10.25 4.70
CA ARG A 2 -12.86 -8.86 4.84
C ARG A 2 -11.45 -8.77 4.26
N TYR A 3 -11.26 -8.03 3.18
CA TYR A 3 -9.93 -7.73 2.65
C TYR A 3 -9.16 -6.84 3.63
N VAL A 4 -7.96 -7.26 4.01
CA VAL A 4 -7.05 -6.54 4.90
C VAL A 4 -5.83 -6.13 4.10
N TYR A 5 -5.67 -4.82 3.92
CA TYR A 5 -4.54 -4.23 3.21
C TYR A 5 -3.42 -3.86 4.18
N SER A 6 -2.18 -4.00 3.73
CA SER A 6 -0.99 -3.58 4.47
C SER A 6 0.22 -3.45 3.54
N LEU A 7 1.37 -3.13 4.12
CA LEU A 7 2.66 -3.19 3.41
C LEU A 7 3.36 -4.51 3.70
N GLY A 8 4.06 -5.03 2.70
CA GLY A 8 5.01 -6.12 2.86
C GLY A 8 6.12 -5.78 3.86
N LYS A 9 6.73 -6.80 4.46
CA LYS A 9 7.77 -6.64 5.49
C LYS A 9 8.98 -5.83 4.97
N ASP A 10 9.32 -6.02 3.70
CA ASP A 10 10.40 -5.31 3.00
C ASP A 10 9.93 -3.97 2.38
N LYS A 11 8.66 -3.61 2.57
CA LYS A 11 8.02 -2.40 2.02
C LYS A 11 8.07 -2.30 0.50
N THR A 12 8.28 -3.41 -0.21
CA THR A 12 8.30 -3.44 -1.69
C THR A 12 6.96 -3.78 -2.31
N TRP A 13 5.98 -4.20 -1.50
CA TRP A 13 4.63 -4.54 -1.95
C TRP A 13 3.55 -3.89 -1.08
N ILE A 14 2.46 -3.46 -1.72
CA ILE A 14 1.16 -3.41 -1.07
C ILE A 14 0.59 -4.82 -1.13
N ILE A 15 0.18 -5.34 0.03
CA ILE A 15 -0.34 -6.70 0.17
C ILE A 15 -1.80 -6.67 0.62
N CYS A 16 -2.54 -7.72 0.27
CA CYS A 16 -3.88 -7.97 0.74
C CYS A 16 -4.00 -9.41 1.23
N ASN A 17 -4.46 -9.60 2.48
CA ASN A 17 -4.58 -10.91 3.12
C ASN A 17 -3.26 -11.73 3.01
N GLY A 18 -2.11 -11.06 3.16
CA GLY A 18 -0.78 -11.68 3.06
C GLY A 18 -0.27 -11.94 1.64
N ARG A 19 -1.04 -11.60 0.59
CA ARG A 19 -0.64 -11.81 -0.81
C ARG A 19 -0.23 -10.49 -1.47
N ASN A 20 0.79 -10.53 -2.32
CA ASN A 20 1.29 -9.39 -3.07
C ASN A 20 0.26 -8.90 -4.09
N LEU A 21 -0.03 -7.58 -4.09
CA LEU A 21 -0.93 -6.94 -5.07
C LEU A 21 -0.18 -5.98 -5.99
N ILE A 22 0.46 -4.96 -5.43
CA ILE A 22 1.13 -3.89 -6.19
C ILE A 22 2.58 -3.82 -5.75
N TRP A 23 3.50 -3.96 -6.70
CA TRP A 23 4.91 -3.74 -6.46
C TRP A 23 5.21 -2.25 -6.42
N LEU A 24 6.05 -1.83 -5.50
CA LEU A 24 6.48 -0.45 -5.32
C LEU A 24 7.90 -0.27 -5.85
N PRO A 25 8.07 0.52 -6.93
CA PRO A 25 9.39 0.94 -7.38
C PRO A 25 10.16 1.66 -6.26
N PRO A 26 11.51 1.59 -6.24
CA PRO A 26 12.34 2.15 -5.17
C PRO A 26 11.98 3.58 -4.75
N GLU A 27 11.66 4.45 -5.70
CA GLU A 27 11.32 5.85 -5.49
C GLU A 27 9.93 6.08 -4.84
N TYR A 28 9.07 5.07 -4.88
CA TYR A 28 7.74 5.07 -4.26
C TYR A 28 7.69 4.30 -2.93
N ARG A 29 8.82 3.77 -2.45
CA ARG A 29 8.83 3.01 -1.20
C ARG A 29 8.58 3.93 0.02
N PRO A 30 7.80 3.45 1.00
CA PRO A 30 7.38 4.27 2.14
C PRO A 30 8.52 4.54 3.13
N SER A 31 8.72 5.81 3.46
CA SER A 31 9.32 6.21 4.75
C SER A 31 8.27 6.14 5.86
N CYS A 32 7.02 6.49 5.54
CA CYS A 32 5.85 6.36 6.40
C CYS A 32 4.62 5.88 5.59
N SER A 33 3.62 5.36 6.29
CA SER A 33 2.39 4.87 5.66
C SER A 33 1.22 4.87 6.63
N ALA A 34 0.01 5.00 6.10
CA ALA A 34 -1.23 4.81 6.84
C ALA A 34 -2.19 3.93 6.02
N VAL A 35 -2.94 3.08 6.71
CA VAL A 35 -3.96 2.21 6.10
C VAL A 35 -5.30 2.46 6.78
N GLN A 36 -6.33 2.71 5.99
CA GLN A 36 -7.70 2.84 6.47
C GLN A 36 -8.65 2.11 5.52
N GLY A 37 -9.22 0.99 5.98
CA GLY A 37 -10.13 0.18 5.16
C GLY A 37 -9.44 -0.32 3.90
N ARG A 38 -9.92 0.15 2.74
CA ARG A 38 -9.43 -0.19 1.39
C ARG A 38 -8.48 0.87 0.81
N MET A 39 -7.99 1.78 1.64
CA MET A 39 -7.07 2.85 1.23
C MET A 39 -5.72 2.68 1.90
N VAL A 40 -4.66 2.82 1.10
CA VAL A 40 -3.27 2.80 1.56
C VAL A 40 -2.62 4.11 1.12
N SER A 41 -2.21 4.92 2.09
CA SER A 41 -1.46 6.16 1.85
C SER A 41 0.02 5.95 2.16
N ILE A 42 0.88 6.39 1.24
CA ILE A 42 2.33 6.21 1.30
C ILE A 42 3.01 7.56 1.21
N GLY A 43 3.85 7.86 2.20
CA GLY A 43 4.80 8.97 2.14
C GLY A 43 6.19 8.46 1.79
N CYS A 44 6.80 9.04 0.76
CA CYS A 44 8.13 8.67 0.28
C CYS A 44 9.22 9.56 0.92
N THR A 45 10.47 9.10 0.90
CA THR A 45 11.64 9.91 1.31
C THR A 45 11.82 11.18 0.49
N SER A 46 11.28 11.25 -0.72
CA SER A 46 11.26 12.45 -1.56
C SER A 46 10.28 13.53 -1.09
N GLY A 47 9.45 13.25 -0.08
CA GLY A 47 8.35 14.14 0.36
C GLY A 47 7.07 13.99 -0.46
N ARG A 48 7.06 13.17 -1.51
CA ARG A 48 5.84 12.85 -2.27
C ARG A 48 4.92 11.95 -1.44
N VAL A 49 3.61 12.18 -1.57
CA VAL A 49 2.57 11.35 -0.97
C VAL A 49 1.63 10.88 -2.06
N PHE A 50 1.28 9.60 -2.04
CA PHE A 50 0.24 9.05 -2.91
C PHE A 50 -0.68 8.11 -2.13
N THR A 51 -1.91 7.99 -2.60
CA THR A 51 -2.92 7.12 -2.00
C THR A 51 -3.45 6.16 -3.04
N VAL A 52 -3.52 4.88 -2.67
CA VAL A 52 -4.09 3.81 -3.48
C VAL A 52 -5.40 3.37 -2.84
N GLY A 53 -6.50 3.46 -3.59
CA GLY A 53 -7.81 2.96 -3.20
C GLY A 53 -8.18 1.71 -4.00
N PHE A 54 -8.70 0.69 -3.32
CA PHE A 54 -9.18 -0.54 -3.95
C PHE A 54 -10.71 -0.55 -4.00
N SER A 55 -11.28 -0.70 -5.19
CA SER A 55 -12.71 -1.00 -5.36
C SER A 55 -12.97 -2.47 -5.05
N CYS A 56 -14.17 -2.80 -4.59
CA CYS A 56 -14.68 -4.14 -4.84
C CYS A 56 -15.16 -4.13 -6.29
N ASP A 57 -14.77 -5.13 -7.07
CA ASP A 57 -15.50 -5.39 -8.32
C ASP A 57 -16.96 -5.71 -7.94
N VAL A 58 -17.90 -5.01 -8.57
CA VAL A 58 -19.35 -5.21 -8.43
C VAL A 58 -19.83 -6.27 -9.40
#